data_AF-Q8VI81-F1
#
_entry.id   AF-Q8VI81-F1
#
_cell.length_a   1.000
_cell.length_b   1.000
_cell.length_c   1.000
_cell.angle_alpha   90.00
_cell.angle_beta   90.00
_cell.angle_gamma   90.00
#
_symmetry.space_group_name_H-M   'P 1'
#
loop_
_entity.id
_entity.type
_entity.pdbx_description
1 polymer ?
#
loop_
_entity_poly.entity_id
_entity_poly.type
_entity_poly.pdbx_seq_one_letter_code
_entity_poly.pdbx_strand_id
1 'polypeptide(L)'
;MARKWSGRIVARALVLATLWLAVSGRPLVQQSQSVSDEGPLFLYGWGKITRLQYLYSAGPYVSNCFLRIRSDGSVDCEEDQNERNLLEFRAVALKTIAIKDVSSVRYLCMSADGKIYGLIRYSEEDCTFREEMDCLGYNQYRSMKHHLHIIFIKAKPREQLQGQKPSNFIPIFHRSFFESTDQLRSKMFSLPLESDSMDPFRMVEDVDHLVKSPSFQK
;
A
#
# COMPACT_ATOMS: atom_id res chain seq x y z
N MET A 1 28.98 69.89 -31.33
CA MET A 1 29.09 68.59 -32.03
C MET A 1 28.13 67.59 -31.37
N ALA A 2 26.89 67.45 -31.85
CA ALA A 2 25.93 66.48 -31.32
C ALA A 2 25.74 65.37 -32.36
N ARG A 3 26.41 64.24 -32.14
CA ARG A 3 26.42 63.07 -33.04
C ARG A 3 25.05 62.39 -32.93
N LYS A 4 24.19 62.67 -33.92
CA LYS A 4 22.81 62.14 -34.03
C LYS A 4 22.89 60.62 -34.27
N TRP A 5 22.84 59.85 -33.19
CA TRP A 5 22.82 58.38 -33.26
C TRP A 5 21.53 57.95 -33.97
N SER A 6 21.67 57.28 -35.11
CA SER A 6 20.52 56.86 -35.92
C SER A 6 19.63 55.92 -35.09
N GLY A 7 18.33 56.20 -35.01
CA GLY A 7 17.38 55.41 -34.22
C GLY A 7 17.35 53.91 -34.55
N ARG A 8 17.90 53.52 -35.71
CA ARG A 8 18.06 52.10 -36.11
C ARG A 8 19.09 51.33 -35.27
N ILE A 9 20.14 52.00 -34.79
CA ILE A 9 21.18 51.36 -33.96
C ILE A 9 20.64 51.12 -32.54
N VAL A 10 19.92 52.11 -31.99
CA VAL A 10 19.27 52.00 -30.68
C VAL A 10 18.18 50.92 -30.69
N ALA A 11 17.37 50.85 -31.75
CA ALA A 11 16.36 49.81 -31.90
C ALA A 11 16.97 48.40 -31.95
N ARG A 12 18.07 48.20 -32.70
CA ARG A 12 18.75 46.89 -32.75
C ARG A 12 19.37 46.49 -31.41
N ALA A 13 19.95 47.43 -30.67
CA ALA A 13 20.51 47.17 -29.35
C ALA A 13 19.42 46.76 -28.34
N LEU A 14 18.24 47.41 -28.39
CA LEU A 14 17.10 47.05 -27.54
C LEU A 14 16.50 45.68 -27.89
N VAL A 15 16.44 45.33 -29.17
CA VAL A 15 16.00 43.99 -29.60
C VAL A 15 16.98 42.90 -29.12
N LEU A 16 18.29 43.15 -29.19
CA LEU A 16 19.28 42.20 -28.69
C LEU A 16 19.26 42.08 -27.16
N ALA A 17 19.09 43.19 -26.44
CA ALA A 17 19.00 43.18 -24.97
C ALA A 17 17.74 42.44 -24.47
N THR A 18 16.60 42.62 -25.15
CA THR A 18 15.37 41.88 -24.83
C THR A 18 15.48 40.39 -25.16
N LEU A 19 16.17 40.03 -26.25
CA LEU A 19 16.46 38.64 -26.58
C LEU A 19 17.39 37.97 -25.54
N TRP A 20 18.39 38.69 -25.05
CA TRP A 20 19.31 38.20 -24.00
C TRP A 20 18.61 38.01 -22.65
N LEU A 21 17.71 38.92 -22.26
CA LEU A 21 16.92 38.79 -21.04
C LEU A 21 15.90 37.65 -21.10
N ALA A 22 15.39 37.33 -22.29
CA ALA A 22 14.49 36.18 -22.48
C ALA A 22 15.20 34.81 -22.41
N VAL A 23 16.52 34.79 -22.68
CA VAL A 23 17.33 33.57 -22.68
C VAL A 23 18.02 33.34 -21.32
N SER A 24 18.43 34.39 -20.61
CA SER A 24 19.13 34.26 -19.33
C SER A 24 18.21 34.02 -18.11
N GLY A 25 16.89 34.22 -18.26
CA GLY A 25 15.93 34.14 -17.16
C GLY A 25 15.25 32.78 -16.95
N ARG A 26 15.64 31.71 -17.64
CA ARG A 26 15.05 30.38 -17.43
C ARG A 26 15.87 29.61 -16.40
N PRO A 27 15.42 29.47 -15.14
CA PRO A 27 16.08 28.59 -14.22
C PRO A 27 15.92 27.16 -14.77
N LEU A 28 17.05 26.49 -14.98
CA LEU A 28 17.09 25.03 -15.12
C LEU A 28 16.67 24.45 -13.76
N VAL A 29 15.36 24.41 -13.50
CA VAL A 29 14.82 23.56 -12.44
C VAL A 29 14.99 22.14 -12.94
N GLN A 30 16.08 21.52 -12.52
CA GLN A 30 16.33 20.11 -12.74
C GLN A 30 15.30 19.36 -11.88
N GLN A 31 14.15 19.02 -12.47
CA GLN A 31 13.20 18.09 -11.87
C GLN A 31 13.88 16.72 -11.83
N SER A 32 14.40 16.35 -10.67
CA SER A 32 14.71 14.96 -10.38
C SER A 32 13.39 14.18 -10.36
N GLN A 33 13.13 13.42 -11.42
CA GLN A 33 12.08 12.42 -11.42
C GLN A 33 12.57 11.25 -10.56
N SER A 34 11.91 11.03 -9.43
CA SER A 34 12.19 9.87 -8.58
C SER A 34 11.87 8.60 -9.35
N VAL A 35 12.81 7.65 -9.37
CA VAL A 35 12.55 6.27 -9.79
C VAL A 35 11.35 5.77 -8.98
N SER A 36 10.30 5.31 -9.66
CA SER A 36 9.13 4.75 -9.00
C SER A 36 9.53 3.40 -8.40
N ASP A 37 9.55 3.32 -7.07
CA ASP A 37 9.95 2.14 -6.29
C ASP A 37 8.81 1.10 -6.23
N GLU A 38 8.17 0.83 -7.38
CA GLU A 38 7.04 -0.11 -7.50
C GLU A 38 7.52 -1.56 -7.58
N GLY A 39 8.29 -1.99 -6.56
CA GLY A 39 8.59 -3.40 -6.36
C GLY A 39 7.33 -4.21 -6.03
N PRO A 40 7.36 -5.55 -6.20
CA PRO A 40 6.20 -6.41 -5.91
C PRO A 40 5.70 -6.28 -4.45
N LEU A 41 6.56 -5.87 -3.52
CA LEU A 41 6.18 -5.54 -2.14
C LEU A 41 5.22 -4.35 -2.04
N PHE A 42 5.35 -3.36 -2.93
CA PHE A 42 4.41 -2.24 -3.01
C PHE A 42 3.02 -2.71 -3.47
N LEU A 43 2.94 -3.71 -4.37
CA LEU A 43 1.69 -4.35 -4.79
C LEU A 43 1.02 -5.11 -3.64
N TYR A 44 1.81 -5.75 -2.77
CA TYR A 44 1.32 -6.34 -1.51
C TYR A 44 0.94 -5.28 -0.45
N GLY A 45 0.98 -3.99 -0.80
CA GLY A 45 0.60 -2.89 0.08
C GLY A 45 1.66 -2.54 1.15
N TRP A 46 2.88 -3.07 1.07
CA TRP A 46 3.93 -2.83 2.08
C TRP A 46 4.50 -1.40 2.09
N GLY A 47 4.05 -0.53 1.18
CA GLY A 47 4.26 0.92 1.22
C GLY A 47 2.97 1.73 1.47
N LYS A 48 1.83 1.07 1.64
CA LYS A 48 0.52 1.72 1.81
C LYS A 48 0.10 1.65 3.28
N ILE A 49 -0.42 2.78 3.78
CA ILE A 49 -1.00 2.87 5.13
C ILE A 49 -2.23 1.94 5.27
N THR A 50 -2.87 1.62 4.14
CA THR A 50 -4.05 0.76 4.05
C THR A 50 -3.79 -0.45 3.16
N ARG A 51 -4.09 -1.65 3.67
CA ARG A 51 -3.96 -2.95 3.00
C ARG A 51 -5.32 -3.65 2.95
N LEU A 52 -5.68 -4.25 1.81
CA LEU A 52 -6.87 -5.08 1.66
C LEU A 52 -6.47 -6.55 1.63
N GLN A 53 -6.97 -7.33 2.57
CA GLN A 53 -6.59 -8.72 2.75
C GLN A 53 -7.65 -9.51 3.49
N TYR A 54 -7.64 -10.82 3.30
CA TYR A 54 -8.36 -11.79 4.10
C TYR A 54 -7.52 -12.19 5.32
N LEU A 55 -8.15 -12.48 6.45
CA LEU A 55 -7.45 -12.95 7.64
C LEU A 55 -7.81 -14.42 7.92
N TYR A 56 -6.92 -15.32 7.53
CA TYR A 56 -7.08 -16.75 7.73
C TYR A 56 -6.57 -17.14 9.12
N SER A 57 -7.40 -17.76 9.94
CA SER A 57 -6.97 -18.31 11.22
C SER A 57 -6.41 -19.71 11.01
N ALA A 58 -5.21 -19.95 11.53
CA ALA A 58 -4.50 -21.22 11.41
C ALA A 58 -4.05 -21.69 12.78
N GLY A 59 -4.25 -22.96 13.11
CA GLY A 59 -3.63 -23.55 14.29
C GLY A 59 -4.36 -24.76 14.86
N PRO A 60 -3.70 -25.52 15.75
CA PRO A 60 -4.19 -26.82 16.21
C PRO A 60 -5.46 -26.75 17.08
N TYR A 61 -5.74 -25.58 17.67
CA TYR A 61 -6.86 -25.36 18.58
C TYR A 61 -7.79 -24.22 18.12
N VAL A 62 -7.58 -23.74 16.90
CA VAL A 62 -8.34 -22.64 16.30
C VAL A 62 -8.95 -23.11 14.99
N SER A 63 -9.94 -22.38 14.51
CA SER A 63 -10.68 -22.78 13.32
C SER A 63 -9.96 -22.38 12.05
N ASN A 64 -9.66 -23.35 11.20
CA ASN A 64 -9.09 -23.18 9.87
C ASN A 64 -10.11 -22.55 8.92
N CYS A 65 -10.20 -21.22 8.94
CA CYS A 65 -11.16 -20.46 8.15
C CYS A 65 -10.86 -18.96 8.22
N PHE A 66 -11.56 -18.18 7.39
CA PHE A 66 -11.43 -16.74 7.28
C PHE A 66 -12.32 -16.00 8.27
N LEU A 67 -11.74 -15.05 9.00
CA LEU A 67 -12.48 -14.18 9.90
C LEU A 67 -13.48 -13.32 9.12
N ARG A 68 -14.74 -13.30 9.57
CA ARG A 68 -15.79 -12.45 9.02
C ARG A 68 -16.45 -11.62 10.12
N ILE A 69 -16.76 -10.36 9.80
CA ILE A 69 -17.61 -9.52 10.64
C ILE A 69 -18.98 -9.40 9.98
N ARG A 70 -20.01 -9.91 10.65
CA ARG A 70 -21.37 -9.88 10.13
C ARG A 70 -22.01 -8.50 10.30
N SER A 71 -23.06 -8.25 9.53
CA SER A 71 -23.84 -7.01 9.60
C SER A 71 -24.51 -6.76 10.95
N ASP A 72 -24.73 -7.80 11.75
CA ASP A 72 -25.23 -7.73 13.14
C ASP A 72 -24.12 -7.42 14.17
N GLY A 73 -22.86 -7.37 13.75
CA GLY A 73 -21.70 -7.15 14.62
C GLY A 73 -21.14 -8.41 15.28
N SER A 74 -21.70 -9.59 15.00
CA SER A 74 -21.07 -10.85 15.41
C SER A 74 -19.84 -11.14 14.54
N VAL A 75 -18.85 -11.80 15.15
CA VAL A 75 -17.62 -12.21 14.46
C VAL A 75 -17.60 -13.72 14.40
N ASP A 76 -17.64 -14.24 13.18
CA ASP A 76 -17.69 -15.66 12.87
C ASP A 76 -16.66 -16.00 11.78
N CYS A 77 -16.79 -17.20 11.21
CA CYS A 77 -15.82 -17.73 10.27
C CYS A 77 -16.47 -18.25 9.00
N GLU A 78 -15.78 -18.07 7.88
CA GLU A 78 -16.15 -18.59 6.55
C GLU A 78 -15.03 -19.44 5.98
N GLU A 79 -15.36 -20.54 5.29
CA GLU A 79 -14.37 -21.49 4.79
C GLU A 79 -13.63 -20.96 3.55
N ASP A 80 -14.34 -20.20 2.71
CA ASP A 80 -13.82 -19.65 1.47
C ASP A 80 -13.65 -18.12 1.51
N GLN A 81 -12.73 -17.60 0.70
CA GLN A 81 -12.60 -16.17 0.43
C GLN A 81 -13.83 -15.66 -0.33
N ASN A 82 -14.44 -14.58 0.16
CA ASN A 82 -15.57 -13.93 -0.50
C ASN A 82 -15.64 -12.45 -0.11
N GLU A 83 -16.45 -11.66 -0.80
CA GLU A 83 -16.55 -10.21 -0.53
C GLU A 83 -16.94 -9.86 0.92
N ARG A 84 -17.57 -10.80 1.65
CA ARG A 84 -18.05 -10.59 3.02
C ARG A 84 -16.99 -10.84 4.09
N ASN A 85 -15.81 -11.36 3.74
CA ASN A 85 -14.70 -11.53 4.68
C ASN A 85 -13.44 -10.77 4.25
N LEU A 86 -13.58 -9.84 3.30
CA LEU A 86 -12.52 -8.91 2.94
C LEU A 86 -12.37 -7.83 4.01
N LEU A 87 -11.15 -7.66 4.51
CA LEU A 87 -10.83 -6.72 5.57
C LEU A 87 -9.87 -5.63 5.08
N GLU A 88 -10.14 -4.41 5.51
CA GLU A 88 -9.27 -3.25 5.41
C GLU A 88 -8.43 -3.13 6.68
N PHE A 89 -7.12 -3.25 6.52
CA PHE A 89 -6.13 -3.05 7.57
C PHE A 89 -5.55 -1.66 7.41
N ARG A 90 -5.72 -0.80 8.42
CA ARG A 90 -5.20 0.56 8.41
C ARG A 90 -4.22 0.76 9.56
N ALA A 91 -2.99 1.16 9.24
CA ALA A 91 -2.03 1.57 10.26
C ALA A 91 -2.47 2.88 10.92
N VAL A 92 -2.58 2.89 12.25
CA VAL A 92 -2.95 4.07 13.06
C VAL A 92 -1.78 4.61 13.87
N ALA A 93 -0.82 3.75 14.20
CA ALA A 93 0.47 4.11 14.82
C ALA A 93 1.51 3.01 14.51
N LEU A 94 2.74 3.17 15.00
CA LEU A 94 3.78 2.16 14.83
C LEU A 94 3.31 0.80 15.38
N LYS A 95 3.37 -0.23 14.53
CA LYS A 95 2.89 -1.60 14.81
C LYS A 95 1.44 -1.69 15.28
N THR A 96 0.63 -0.63 15.10
CA THR A 96 -0.74 -0.56 15.62
C THR A 96 -1.69 -0.32 14.46
N ILE A 97 -2.73 -1.15 14.38
CA ILE A 97 -3.67 -1.18 13.28
C ILE A 97 -5.11 -1.09 13.76
N ALA A 98 -5.98 -0.59 12.89
CA ALA A 98 -7.42 -0.80 12.94
C ALA A 98 -7.81 -1.79 11.83
N ILE A 99 -8.71 -2.72 12.14
CA ILE A 99 -9.22 -3.71 11.18
C ILE A 99 -10.70 -3.39 10.95
N LYS A 100 -11.08 -3.22 9.69
CA LYS A 100 -12.46 -2.94 9.29
C LYS A 100 -12.92 -3.94 8.24
N ASP A 101 -14.09 -4.52 8.43
CA ASP A 101 -14.72 -5.34 7.40
C ASP A 101 -15.35 -4.46 6.33
N VAL A 102 -15.01 -4.74 5.07
CA VAL A 102 -15.39 -3.91 3.94
C VAL A 102 -16.89 -3.99 3.67
N SER A 103 -17.48 -5.19 3.78
CA SER A 103 -18.87 -5.45 3.44
C SER A 103 -19.84 -4.93 4.50
N SER A 104 -19.56 -5.22 5.77
CA SER A 104 -20.40 -4.80 6.90
C SER A 104 -20.10 -3.38 7.39
N VAL A 105 -18.99 -2.78 6.93
CA VAL A 105 -18.52 -1.44 7.33
C VAL A 105 -18.34 -1.33 8.86
N ARG A 106 -17.90 -2.42 9.49
CA ARG A 106 -17.69 -2.52 10.93
C ARG A 106 -16.22 -2.71 11.28
N TYR A 107 -15.77 -1.99 12.29
CA TYR A 107 -14.46 -2.17 12.90
C TYR A 107 -14.48 -3.39 13.82
N LEU A 108 -13.42 -4.19 13.75
CA LEU A 108 -13.16 -5.22 14.74
C LEU A 108 -12.77 -4.55 16.05
N CYS A 109 -13.48 -4.86 17.12
CA CYS A 109 -13.24 -4.32 18.45
C CYS A 109 -13.22 -5.44 19.48
N MET A 110 -12.65 -5.16 20.65
CA MET A 110 -12.51 -6.09 21.76
C MET A 110 -13.11 -5.50 23.03
N SER A 111 -13.82 -6.33 23.81
CA SER A 111 -14.35 -5.96 25.12
C SER A 111 -13.38 -6.37 26.22
N ALA A 112 -13.65 -5.91 27.45
CA ALA A 112 -12.78 -6.16 28.61
C ALA A 112 -12.56 -7.65 28.94
N ASP A 113 -13.49 -8.51 28.54
CA ASP A 113 -13.40 -9.98 28.67
C ASP A 113 -12.60 -10.66 27.53
N GLY A 114 -12.10 -9.89 26.55
CA GLY A 114 -11.38 -10.39 25.39
C GLY A 114 -12.28 -10.86 24.25
N LYS A 115 -13.61 -10.69 24.36
CA LYS A 115 -14.53 -11.03 23.27
C LYS A 115 -14.38 -10.03 22.13
N ILE A 116 -14.26 -10.53 20.91
CA ILE A 116 -14.23 -9.72 19.70
C ILE A 116 -15.64 -9.55 19.11
N TYR A 117 -15.91 -8.37 18.57
CA TYR A 117 -17.19 -8.00 17.95
C TYR A 117 -17.00 -6.84 16.96
N GLY A 118 -18.01 -6.58 16.13
CA GLY A 118 -18.00 -5.56 15.09
C GLY A 118 -18.81 -4.30 15.44
N LEU A 119 -18.18 -3.12 15.49
CA LEU A 119 -18.86 -1.83 15.69
C LEU A 119 -18.79 -0.94 14.46
N ILE A 120 -19.84 -0.17 14.20
CA ILE A 120 -19.86 0.82 13.11
C ILE A 120 -18.96 2.02 13.47
N ARG A 121 -18.98 2.45 14.73
CA ARG A 121 -18.18 3.58 15.22
C ARG A 121 -16.81 3.07 15.68
N TYR A 122 -15.76 3.69 15.16
CA TYR A 122 -14.39 3.45 15.60
C TYR A 122 -14.18 4.00 17.01
N SER A 123 -13.57 3.19 17.88
CA SER A 123 -13.05 3.56 19.19
C SER A 123 -11.59 3.20 19.23
N GLU A 124 -10.69 4.16 19.44
CA GLU A 124 -9.25 3.89 19.49
C GLU A 124 -8.91 2.90 20.61
N GLU A 125 -9.60 3.00 21.74
CA GLU A 125 -9.42 2.16 22.91
C GLU A 125 -9.76 0.67 22.66
N ASP A 126 -10.87 0.41 21.99
CA ASP A 126 -11.41 -0.95 21.87
C ASP A 126 -11.16 -1.58 20.49
N CYS A 127 -10.91 -0.77 19.45
CA CYS A 127 -10.82 -1.20 18.05
C CYS A 127 -9.41 -1.08 17.46
N THR A 128 -8.39 -0.90 18.30
CA THR A 128 -6.98 -0.93 17.88
C THR A 128 -6.26 -2.15 18.42
N PHE A 129 -5.39 -2.70 17.58
CA PHE A 129 -4.58 -3.86 17.91
C PHE A 129 -3.12 -3.60 17.53
N ARG A 130 -2.21 -4.04 18.40
CA ARG A 130 -0.81 -4.19 18.05
C ARG A 130 -0.65 -5.46 17.19
N GLU A 131 -0.07 -5.30 16.01
CA GLU A 131 0.29 -6.40 15.11
C GLU A 131 1.68 -6.92 15.49
N GLU A 132 1.74 -8.19 15.89
CA GLU A 132 2.95 -8.89 16.34
C GLU A 132 3.12 -10.18 15.52
N MET A 133 4.36 -10.59 15.24
CA MET A 133 4.65 -11.87 14.59
C MET A 133 5.19 -12.85 15.63
N ASP A 134 4.71 -14.09 15.62
CA ASP A 134 5.25 -15.16 16.45
C ASP A 134 6.57 -15.72 15.89
N CYS A 135 7.22 -16.62 16.62
CA CYS A 135 8.49 -17.22 16.19
C CYS A 135 8.37 -18.13 14.96
N LEU A 136 7.14 -18.50 14.57
CA LEU A 136 6.84 -19.32 13.39
C LEU A 136 6.38 -18.45 12.19
N GLY A 137 6.30 -17.13 12.35
CA GLY A 137 5.92 -16.18 11.31
C GLY A 137 4.42 -15.94 11.17
N TYR A 138 3.59 -16.40 12.11
CA TYR A 138 2.16 -16.07 12.13
C TYR A 138 1.92 -14.71 12.77
N ASN A 139 0.91 -13.99 12.29
CA ASN A 139 0.47 -12.75 12.92
C ASN A 139 -0.42 -13.02 14.12
N GLN A 140 -0.22 -12.24 15.17
CA GLN A 140 -1.03 -12.16 16.37
C GLN A 140 -1.42 -10.70 16.59
N TYR A 141 -2.62 -10.48 17.12
CA TYR A 141 -3.20 -9.15 17.32
C TYR A 141 -3.55 -8.96 18.78
N ARG A 142 -2.98 -7.94 19.42
CA ARG A 142 -3.16 -7.67 20.86
C ARG A 142 -3.85 -6.34 21.08
N SER A 143 -4.94 -6.32 21.86
CA SER A 143 -5.58 -5.07 22.26
C SER A 143 -4.64 -4.26 23.15
N MET A 144 -4.47 -2.98 22.84
CA MET A 144 -3.63 -2.06 23.61
C MET A 144 -4.25 -1.78 24.99
N LYS A 145 -5.57 -1.63 25.07
CA LYS A 145 -6.31 -1.34 26.31
C LYS A 145 -6.50 -2.56 27.18
N HIS A 146 -6.97 -3.67 26.61
CA HIS A 146 -7.33 -4.86 27.38
C HIS A 146 -6.13 -5.77 27.63
N HIS A 147 -5.00 -5.54 26.94
CA HIS A 147 -3.78 -6.34 27.01
C HIS A 147 -3.95 -7.83 26.64
N LEU A 148 -5.10 -8.19 26.05
CA LEU A 148 -5.45 -9.53 25.60
C LEU A 148 -5.19 -9.69 24.09
N HIS A 149 -4.85 -10.92 23.69
CA HIS A 149 -4.76 -11.28 22.27
C HIS A 149 -6.12 -11.66 21.71
N ILE A 150 -6.30 -11.47 20.41
CA ILE A 150 -7.46 -12.02 19.71
C ILE A 150 -7.42 -13.55 19.83
N ILE A 151 -8.48 -14.11 20.41
CA ILE A 151 -8.75 -15.54 20.48
C ILE A 151 -9.99 -15.85 19.65
N PHE A 152 -9.79 -16.58 18.57
CA PHE A 152 -10.79 -16.89 17.57
C PHE A 152 -10.96 -18.40 17.40
N ILE A 153 -12.14 -18.89 17.79
CA ILE A 153 -12.46 -20.32 17.87
C ILE A 153 -13.85 -20.51 17.26
N LYS A 154 -14.01 -21.50 16.37
CA LYS A 154 -15.31 -21.87 15.79
C LYS A 154 -16.20 -22.47 16.88
N ALA A 155 -17.25 -21.73 17.25
CA ALA A 155 -18.51 -22.10 17.90
C ALA A 155 -18.53 -23.13 19.06
N LYS A 156 -17.40 -23.49 19.69
CA LYS A 156 -17.41 -24.22 20.96
C LYS A 156 -17.58 -23.25 22.14
N PRO A 157 -18.22 -23.66 23.25
CA PRO A 157 -18.44 -22.81 24.40
C PRO A 157 -17.10 -22.23 24.88
N ARG A 158 -17.01 -20.91 24.88
CA ARG A 158 -15.83 -20.14 25.31
C ARG A 158 -15.75 -20.11 26.84
N GLU A 159 -15.68 -21.28 27.46
CA GLU A 159 -15.38 -21.38 28.89
C GLU A 159 -13.88 -21.12 29.08
N GLN A 160 -13.60 -19.98 29.73
CA GLN A 160 -12.30 -19.48 30.15
C GLN A 160 -11.33 -19.12 29.01
N LEU A 161 -11.47 -17.93 28.42
CA LEU A 161 -10.42 -17.33 27.56
C LEU A 161 -9.11 -17.08 28.35
N GLN A 162 -9.17 -17.06 29.69
CA GLN A 162 -7.99 -16.91 30.53
C GLN A 162 -7.07 -18.13 30.39
N GLY A 163 -5.88 -17.90 29.82
CA GLY A 163 -4.83 -18.92 29.66
C GLY A 163 -4.76 -19.54 28.26
N GLN A 164 -5.66 -19.20 27.35
CA GLN A 164 -5.59 -19.69 25.98
C GLN A 164 -4.50 -18.98 25.18
N LYS A 165 -3.81 -19.73 24.32
CA LYS A 165 -2.79 -19.18 23.43
C LYS A 165 -3.45 -18.21 22.43
N PRO A 166 -2.73 -17.16 22.00
CA PRO A 166 -3.19 -16.28 20.93
C PRO A 166 -3.57 -17.08 19.68
N SER A 167 -4.59 -16.60 18.95
CA SER A 167 -4.86 -17.16 17.62
C SER A 167 -3.80 -16.70 16.63
N ASN A 168 -3.31 -17.66 15.85
CA ASN A 168 -2.37 -17.41 14.78
C ASN A 168 -3.13 -17.09 13.50
N PHE A 169 -2.72 -16.01 12.83
CA PHE A 169 -3.36 -15.53 11.62
C PHE A 169 -2.36 -15.43 10.46
N ILE A 170 -2.85 -15.70 9.26
CA ILE A 170 -2.13 -15.50 8.00
C ILE A 170 -2.90 -14.45 7.19
N PRO A 171 -2.30 -13.28 6.91
CA PRO A 171 -2.82 -12.35 5.92
C PRO A 171 -2.77 -12.97 4.53
N ILE A 172 -3.91 -13.03 3.85
CA ILE A 172 -3.99 -13.49 2.46
C ILE A 172 -4.48 -12.35 1.58
N PHE A 173 -3.65 -11.91 0.64
CA PHE A 173 -3.99 -10.79 -0.24
C PHE A 173 -5.17 -11.11 -1.16
N HIS A 174 -5.98 -10.10 -1.43
CA HIS A 174 -7.12 -10.22 -2.35
C HIS A 174 -6.67 -10.63 -3.75
N ARG A 175 -7.35 -11.61 -4.38
CA ARG A 175 -6.88 -12.16 -5.66
C ARG A 175 -6.83 -11.12 -6.79
N SER A 176 -7.62 -10.05 -6.73
CA SER A 176 -7.56 -8.98 -7.74
C SER A 176 -6.21 -8.23 -7.78
N PHE A 177 -5.37 -8.33 -6.75
CA PHE A 177 -3.99 -7.83 -6.82
C PHE A 177 -3.13 -8.64 -7.81
N PHE A 178 -3.50 -9.90 -8.05
CA PHE A 178 -2.88 -10.70 -9.11
C PHE A 178 -3.43 -10.36 -10.49
N GLU A 179 -4.68 -9.89 -10.65
CA GLU A 179 -5.20 -9.49 -11.97
C GLU A 179 -4.45 -8.30 -12.55
N SER A 180 -4.09 -7.30 -11.72
CA SER A 180 -3.22 -6.22 -12.17
C SER A 180 -1.83 -6.73 -12.55
N THR A 181 -1.35 -7.76 -11.85
CA THR A 181 -0.05 -8.40 -12.13
C THR A 181 -0.10 -9.24 -13.40
N ASP A 182 -1.17 -10.00 -13.65
CA ASP A 182 -1.35 -10.83 -14.83
C ASP A 182 -1.53 -9.96 -16.08
N GLN A 183 -2.17 -8.79 -15.98
CA GLN A 183 -2.21 -7.82 -17.08
C GLN A 183 -0.85 -7.17 -17.34
N LEU A 184 -0.06 -6.87 -16.30
CA LEU A 184 1.28 -6.31 -16.43
C LEU A 184 2.26 -7.35 -16.98
N ARG A 185 2.13 -8.59 -16.51
CA ARG A 185 2.88 -9.75 -16.94
C ARG A 185 2.50 -10.11 -18.37
N SER A 186 1.22 -10.18 -18.73
CA SER A 186 0.82 -10.44 -20.11
C SER A 186 1.35 -9.38 -21.07
N LYS A 187 1.37 -8.09 -20.67
CA LYS A 187 2.01 -7.02 -21.44
C LYS A 187 3.52 -7.22 -21.57
N MET A 188 4.21 -7.56 -20.48
CA MET A 188 5.66 -7.76 -20.47
C MET A 188 6.10 -9.01 -21.25
N PHE A 189 5.32 -10.10 -21.19
CA PHE A 189 5.58 -11.35 -21.94
C PHE A 189 5.10 -11.30 -23.39
N SER A 190 4.26 -10.33 -23.76
CA SER A 190 3.83 -10.12 -25.16
C SER A 190 4.81 -9.31 -26.01
N LEU A 191 5.84 -8.72 -25.39
CA LEU A 191 6.91 -8.04 -26.12
C LEU A 191 7.84 -9.09 -26.75
N PRO A 192 8.08 -9.04 -28.07
CA PRO A 192 9.08 -9.90 -28.70
C PRO A 192 10.43 -9.69 -28.02
N LEU A 193 11.07 -10.79 -27.58
CA LEU A 193 12.47 -10.75 -27.14
C LEU A 193 13.34 -10.39 -28.36
N GLU A 194 13.88 -9.18 -28.39
CA GLU A 194 14.87 -8.80 -29.39
C GLU A 194 16.25 -9.27 -28.95
N SER A 195 16.61 -10.51 -29.31
CA SER A 195 17.92 -11.12 -29.00
C SER A 195 19.11 -10.33 -29.53
N ASP A 196 18.87 -9.50 -30.55
CA ASP A 196 19.89 -8.73 -31.26
C ASP A 196 19.98 -7.28 -30.76
N SER A 197 19.18 -6.91 -29.74
CA SER A 197 19.22 -5.61 -29.07
C SER A 197 20.20 -5.63 -27.88
N MET A 198 20.86 -4.50 -27.63
CA MET A 198 21.65 -4.29 -26.40
C MET A 198 20.77 -4.25 -25.14
N ASP A 199 19.46 -4.17 -25.31
CA ASP A 199 18.45 -4.30 -24.28
C ASP A 199 17.36 -5.30 -24.69
N PRO A 200 17.64 -6.62 -24.55
CA PRO A 200 16.73 -7.69 -24.97
C PRO A 200 15.39 -7.69 -24.24
N PHE A 201 15.31 -6.98 -23.11
CA PHE A 201 14.12 -6.88 -22.26
C PHE A 201 13.40 -5.54 -22.41
N ARG A 202 13.88 -4.64 -23.28
CA ARG A 202 13.34 -3.30 -23.50
C ARG A 202 13.12 -2.51 -22.19
N MET A 203 14.01 -2.67 -21.22
CA MET A 203 14.02 -1.89 -19.97
C MET A 203 14.31 -0.40 -20.20
N VAL A 204 14.88 -0.03 -21.36
CA VAL A 204 15.35 1.31 -21.72
C VAL A 204 14.43 1.99 -22.73
N GLU A 205 13.73 1.25 -23.60
CA GLU A 205 12.91 1.84 -24.68
C GLU A 205 11.73 2.68 -24.18
N ASP A 206 11.15 2.36 -23.02
CA ASP A 206 10.06 3.16 -22.41
C ASP A 206 10.60 4.45 -21.74
N VAL A 207 11.93 4.66 -21.78
CA VAL A 207 12.65 5.76 -21.13
C VAL A 207 13.40 6.63 -22.16
N ASP A 208 13.45 6.22 -23.43
CA ASP A 208 14.25 6.86 -24.49
C ASP A 208 13.75 8.26 -24.91
N HIS A 209 12.58 8.68 -24.45
CA HIS A 209 12.10 10.04 -24.66
C HIS A 209 12.55 11.02 -23.56
N LEU A 210 13.15 10.53 -22.46
CA LEU A 210 13.25 11.32 -21.23
C LEU A 210 14.58 11.25 -20.48
N VAL A 211 15.46 10.29 -20.77
CA VAL A 211 16.72 10.14 -20.02
C VAL A 211 17.94 10.18 -20.94
N LYS A 212 18.55 11.37 -21.07
CA LYS A 212 19.94 11.50 -21.51
C LYS A 212 20.86 11.46 -20.29
N SER A 213 21.79 10.52 -20.27
CA SER A 213 22.84 10.45 -19.24
C SER A 213 23.62 11.78 -19.16
N PRO A 214 23.81 12.36 -17.96
CA PRO A 214 24.54 13.62 -17.76
C PRO A 214 25.99 13.61 -18.29
N SER A 215 26.54 12.43 -18.57
CA SER A 215 27.89 12.24 -19.12
C SER A 215 28.02 12.54 -20.62
N PHE A 216 26.92 12.75 -21.36
CA PHE A 216 26.93 13.01 -22.80
C PHE A 216 26.78 14.50 -23.18
N GLN A 217 26.76 15.41 -22.21
CA GLN A 217 26.85 16.85 -22.48
C GLN A 217 28.30 17.30 -22.29
N LYS A 218 28.95 17.66 -23.41
CA LYS A 218 30.30 18.20 -23.49
C LYS A 218 30.26 19.70 -23.73
#